data_AF-A0A2S3GN50-F1
#
_entry.id   AF-A0A2S3GN50-F1
#
_cell.length_a   1.000
_cell.length_b   1.000
_cell.length_c   1.000
_cell.angle_alpha   90.00
_cell.angle_beta   90.00
_cell.angle_gamma   90.00
#
_symmetry.space_group_name_H-M   'P 1'
#
loop_
_entity.id
_entity.type
_entity.pdbx_description
1 polymer ?
#
loop_
_entity_poly.entity_id
_entity_poly.type
_entity_poly.pdbx_seq_one_letter_code
_entity_poly.pdbx_strand_id
1 'polypeptide(L)'
;MASSKLIAGLFLALALLVANTPQPSGATRAEPTPSPAPSSSLSEPPATPYCISWFMVLTPCMDFLTDASVAEPSSGCCKGLEWVVDAAPMCLCYARNGEIDNLMPANTDFSRVADLPSTCGVTLPVEALSECETEPVPPLIPPSPPAA
;
A
#
# COMPACT_ATOMS: atom_id res chain seq x y z
N MET A 1 13.38 -47.39 -16.33
CA MET A 1 12.36 -47.54 -15.25
C MET A 1 13.03 -47.25 -13.93
N ALA A 2 12.30 -46.64 -12.98
CA ALA A 2 12.67 -46.32 -11.59
C ALA A 2 13.33 -44.95 -11.35
N SER A 3 12.51 -43.91 -11.20
CA SER A 3 12.76 -42.73 -10.33
C SER A 3 11.43 -42.03 -9.94
N SER A 4 10.36 -42.80 -9.72
CA SER A 4 9.01 -42.25 -9.46
C SER A 4 8.36 -42.97 -8.26
N LYS A 5 8.95 -42.84 -7.07
CA LYS A 5 8.35 -43.31 -5.81
C LYS A 5 8.59 -42.41 -4.58
N LEU A 6 9.33 -41.31 -4.71
CA LEU A 6 9.63 -40.43 -3.56
C LEU A 6 8.58 -39.34 -3.29
N ILE A 7 7.59 -39.15 -4.17
CA ILE A 7 6.63 -38.02 -4.09
C ILE A 7 5.35 -38.39 -3.34
N ALA A 8 5.04 -39.68 -3.14
CA ALA A 8 3.78 -40.12 -2.54
C ALA A 8 3.80 -40.28 -1.00
N GLY A 9 4.97 -40.14 -0.36
CA GLY A 9 5.12 -40.40 1.08
C GLY A 9 5.12 -39.15 1.98
N LEU A 10 5.45 -37.97 1.44
CA LEU A 10 5.67 -36.78 2.27
C LEU A 10 4.37 -36.00 2.58
N PHE A 11 3.30 -36.23 1.82
CA PHE A 11 2.03 -35.51 1.97
C PHE A 11 1.07 -36.09 3.03
N LEU A 12 1.35 -37.26 3.61
CA LEU A 12 0.47 -37.91 4.60
C LEU A 12 0.90 -37.72 6.07
N ALA A 13 2.01 -37.01 6.33
CA ALA A 13 2.54 -36.84 7.70
C ALA A 13 2.27 -35.46 8.34
N LEU A 14 1.78 -34.47 7.59
CA LEU A 14 1.59 -33.09 8.11
C LEU A 14 0.14 -32.75 8.50
N ALA A 15 -0.72 -33.75 8.74
CA ALA A 15 -2.12 -33.56 9.10
C ALA A 15 -2.46 -33.87 10.58
N LEU A 16 -1.47 -34.11 11.45
CA LEU A 16 -1.70 -34.58 12.84
C LEU A 16 -1.09 -33.70 13.96
N LEU A 17 -0.71 -32.45 13.70
CA LEU A 17 -0.19 -31.54 14.75
C LEU A 17 -1.22 -30.52 15.28
N VAL A 18 -2.50 -30.64 14.92
CA VAL A 18 -3.59 -29.89 15.55
C VAL A 18 -4.22 -30.74 16.65
N ALA A 19 -3.62 -30.75 17.84
CA ALA A 19 -4.29 -30.94 19.14
C ALA A 19 -3.26 -31.13 20.26
N ASN A 20 -2.94 -30.06 20.99
CA ASN A 20 -2.80 -30.05 22.46
C ASN A 20 -1.91 -28.89 22.94
N THR A 21 -2.52 -27.81 23.43
CA THR A 21 -1.95 -27.08 24.57
C THR A 21 -3.05 -26.79 25.61
N PRO A 22 -2.75 -26.87 26.91
CA PRO A 22 -3.75 -26.83 27.98
C PRO A 22 -4.15 -25.39 28.36
N GLN A 23 -5.43 -25.23 28.68
CA GLN A 23 -6.02 -24.08 29.40
C GLN A 23 -5.29 -23.79 30.73
N PRO A 24 -5.03 -22.51 31.05
CA PRO A 24 -5.02 -22.02 32.41
C PRO A 24 -6.26 -21.16 32.66
N SER A 25 -7.17 -21.65 33.50
CA SER A 25 -8.22 -20.85 34.12
C SER A 25 -7.65 -20.13 35.34
N GLY A 26 -7.76 -18.80 35.36
CA GLY A 26 -7.48 -17.97 36.53
C GLY A 26 -8.44 -16.77 36.53
N ALA A 27 -9.42 -16.83 37.42
CA ALA A 27 -10.41 -15.77 37.64
C ALA A 27 -9.86 -14.69 38.58
N THR A 28 -10.21 -13.42 38.35
CA THR A 28 -10.59 -12.43 39.39
C THR A 28 -11.33 -11.26 38.73
N ARG A 29 -12.25 -10.69 39.51
CA ARG A 29 -13.46 -9.95 39.16
C ARG A 29 -13.33 -8.45 39.48
N ALA A 30 -14.03 -7.65 38.68
CA ALA A 30 -14.61 -6.31 38.90
C ALA A 30 -13.69 -5.07 38.98
N GLU A 31 -13.91 -4.12 38.06
CA GLU A 31 -14.45 -2.79 38.41
C GLU A 31 -15.26 -2.21 37.22
N PRO A 32 -16.44 -1.59 37.45
CA PRO A 32 -17.21 -0.90 36.42
C PRO A 32 -16.81 0.59 36.37
N THR A 33 -16.35 1.07 35.23
CA THR A 33 -16.33 2.52 34.95
C THR A 33 -17.36 2.84 33.86
N PRO A 34 -18.34 3.70 34.15
CA PRO A 34 -19.21 4.29 33.15
C PRO A 34 -18.66 5.64 32.69
N SER A 35 -18.28 5.79 31.41
CA SER A 35 -18.41 7.06 30.65
C SER A 35 -17.64 7.06 29.32
N PRO A 36 -18.00 7.94 28.36
CA PRO A 36 -19.27 8.62 28.14
C PRO A 36 -19.89 8.24 26.78
N ALA A 37 -21.09 8.79 26.56
CA ALA A 37 -21.95 8.63 25.39
C ALA A 37 -21.26 8.82 24.02
N PRO A 38 -21.84 8.26 22.93
CA PRO A 38 -21.46 8.62 21.57
C PRO A 38 -21.96 10.04 21.31
N SER A 39 -21.05 11.01 21.39
CA SER A 39 -21.36 12.39 21.00
C SER A 39 -20.75 12.68 19.63
N SER A 40 -21.64 13.17 18.77
CA SER A 40 -21.37 13.79 17.48
C SER A 40 -21.20 12.83 16.30
N SER A 41 -22.34 12.30 15.90
CA SER A 41 -22.71 12.14 14.50
C SER A 41 -22.51 13.47 13.75
N LEU A 42 -21.30 13.71 13.23
CA LEU A 42 -21.18 14.29 11.90
C LEU A 42 -20.96 13.09 10.98
N SER A 43 -21.76 12.96 9.94
CA SER A 43 -21.53 11.95 8.91
C SER A 43 -20.17 12.23 8.28
N GLU A 44 -19.10 11.64 8.83
CA GLU A 44 -17.85 11.47 8.10
C GLU A 44 -18.24 10.74 6.81
N PRO A 45 -17.97 11.30 5.62
CA PRO A 45 -18.11 10.53 4.41
C PRO A 45 -17.30 9.23 4.59
N PRO A 46 -17.77 8.08 4.08
CA PRO A 46 -17.00 6.84 4.17
C PRO A 46 -15.57 7.16 3.71
N ALA A 47 -14.57 6.80 4.54
CA ALA A 47 -13.18 7.17 4.28
C ALA A 47 -12.74 6.52 2.96
N THR A 48 -12.90 7.25 1.86
CA THR A 48 -12.27 6.90 0.60
C THR A 48 -10.77 7.11 0.80
N PRO A 49 -9.91 6.14 0.47
CA PRO A 49 -8.49 6.33 0.62
C PRO A 49 -8.05 7.52 -0.25
N TYR A 50 -7.52 8.56 0.39
CA TYR A 50 -6.93 9.70 -0.29
C TYR A 50 -5.74 9.24 -1.13
N CYS A 51 -5.54 9.84 -2.31
CA CYS A 51 -4.50 9.36 -3.22
C CYS A 51 -3.09 9.41 -2.61
N ILE A 52 -2.82 10.34 -1.69
CA ILE A 52 -1.55 10.41 -0.97
C ILE A 52 -1.19 9.10 -0.25
N SER A 53 -2.17 8.33 0.24
CA SER A 53 -1.91 7.05 0.90
C SER A 53 -1.28 6.01 -0.02
N TRP A 54 -1.64 6.03 -1.30
CA TRP A 54 -1.06 5.15 -2.32
C TRP A 54 0.38 5.53 -2.65
N PHE A 55 0.71 6.82 -2.66
CA PHE A 55 2.09 7.28 -2.87
C PHE A 55 3.02 6.97 -1.70
N MET A 56 2.49 6.92 -0.47
CA MET A 56 3.30 6.55 0.70
C MET A 56 3.85 5.12 0.63
N VAL A 57 3.20 4.23 -0.12
CA VAL A 57 3.68 2.87 -0.40
C VAL A 57 5.02 2.91 -1.16
N LEU A 58 5.30 3.98 -1.91
CA LEU A 58 6.52 4.18 -2.68
C LEU A 58 7.67 4.77 -1.87
N THR A 59 7.53 4.92 -0.54
CA THR A 59 8.63 5.33 0.35
C THR A 59 9.92 4.51 0.15
N PRO A 60 9.88 3.17 -0.06
CA PRO A 60 11.08 2.38 -0.33
C PRO A 60 11.80 2.71 -1.65
N CYS A 61 11.22 3.57 -2.50
CA CYS A 61 11.84 4.07 -3.73
C CYS A 61 12.74 5.28 -3.48
N MET A 62 12.62 5.97 -2.33
CA MET A 62 13.23 7.29 -2.14
C MET A 62 14.74 7.28 -2.34
N ASP A 63 15.46 6.27 -1.87
CA ASP A 63 16.91 6.18 -2.07
C ASP A 63 17.26 6.10 -3.57
N PHE A 64 16.51 5.32 -4.34
CA PHE A 64 16.63 5.28 -5.81
C PHE A 64 16.15 6.58 -6.46
N LEU A 65 15.30 7.39 -5.87
CA LEU A 65 14.89 8.64 -6.51
C LEU A 65 15.82 9.81 -6.20
N THR A 66 16.68 9.67 -5.18
CA THR A 66 17.41 10.80 -4.59
C THR A 66 18.93 10.61 -4.54
N ASP A 67 19.43 9.37 -4.60
CA ASP A 67 20.86 9.06 -4.56
C ASP A 67 21.27 8.36 -5.86
N ALA A 68 22.05 9.06 -6.69
CA ALA A 68 22.54 8.55 -7.97
C ALA A 68 23.48 7.33 -7.84
N SER A 69 24.01 7.03 -6.65
CA SER A 69 24.81 5.84 -6.40
C SER A 69 23.99 4.55 -6.27
N VAL A 70 22.68 4.67 -6.00
CA VAL A 70 21.75 3.55 -5.91
C VAL A 70 21.35 3.12 -7.33
N ALA A 71 21.99 2.12 -7.90
CA ALA A 71 21.78 1.77 -9.31
C ALA A 71 20.38 1.21 -9.62
N GLU A 72 19.75 0.52 -8.66
CA GLU A 72 18.48 -0.18 -8.86
C GLU A 72 17.50 0.08 -7.69
N PRO A 73 16.19 0.13 -7.95
CA PRO A 73 15.18 0.24 -6.90
C PRO A 73 15.13 -1.01 -6.03
N SER A 74 14.70 -0.84 -4.78
CA SER A 74 14.46 -1.97 -3.88
C SER A 74 13.31 -2.85 -4.39
N SER A 75 13.29 -4.12 -4.03
CA SER A 75 12.16 -5.02 -4.36
C SER A 75 10.84 -4.54 -3.74
N GLY A 76 10.90 -3.90 -2.57
CA GLY A 76 9.76 -3.25 -1.92
C GLY A 76 9.24 -2.05 -2.73
N CYS A 77 10.13 -1.26 -3.33
CA CYS A 77 9.76 -0.17 -4.22
C CYS A 77 8.96 -0.67 -5.43
N CYS A 78 9.48 -1.67 -6.14
CA CYS A 78 8.82 -2.17 -7.36
C CYS A 78 7.48 -2.84 -7.05
N LYS A 79 7.38 -3.63 -5.96
CA LYS A 79 6.10 -4.18 -5.51
C LYS A 79 5.10 -3.10 -5.09
N GLY A 80 5.59 -2.03 -4.47
CA GLY A 80 4.75 -0.88 -4.14
C GLY A 80 4.18 -0.22 -5.39
N LEU A 81 5.00 -0.02 -6.42
CA LEU A 81 4.59 0.56 -7.69
C LEU A 81 3.55 -0.31 -8.42
N GLU A 82 3.81 -1.62 -8.50
CA GLU A 82 2.86 -2.60 -9.06
C GLU A 82 1.50 -2.52 -8.34
N TRP A 83 1.52 -2.49 -7.01
CA TRP A 83 0.28 -2.38 -6.23
C TRP A 83 -0.47 -1.07 -6.46
N VAL A 84 0.22 0.07 -6.59
CA VAL A 84 -0.44 1.35 -6.89
C VAL A 84 -1.08 1.33 -8.27
N VAL A 85 -0.38 0.79 -9.27
CA VAL A 85 -0.91 0.64 -10.64
C VAL A 85 -2.17 -0.22 -10.66
N ASP A 86 -2.17 -1.32 -9.92
CA ASP A 86 -3.30 -2.27 -9.91
C ASP A 86 -4.48 -1.77 -9.08
N ALA A 87 -4.22 -1.19 -7.91
CA ALA A 87 -5.25 -0.90 -6.92
C ALA A 87 -5.73 0.56 -6.93
N ALA A 88 -4.93 1.49 -7.47
CA ALA A 88 -5.26 2.91 -7.53
C ALA A 88 -4.76 3.58 -8.82
N PRO A 89 -5.10 3.05 -10.01
CA PRO A 89 -4.61 3.59 -11.28
C PRO A 89 -4.99 5.05 -11.50
N MET A 90 -6.18 5.48 -11.06
CA MET A 90 -6.62 6.88 -11.17
C MET A 90 -5.80 7.84 -10.31
N CYS A 91 -5.24 7.38 -9.18
CA CYS A 91 -4.40 8.24 -8.35
C CYS A 91 -3.09 8.64 -9.05
N LEU A 92 -2.62 7.84 -10.00
CA LEU A 92 -1.44 8.15 -10.81
C LEU A 92 -1.61 9.40 -11.68
N CYS A 93 -2.84 9.89 -11.88
CA CYS A 93 -3.09 11.16 -12.54
C CYS A 93 -2.36 12.32 -11.85
N TYR A 94 -2.27 12.32 -10.52
CA TYR A 94 -1.53 13.35 -9.78
C TYR A 94 -0.02 13.31 -10.05
N ALA A 95 0.55 12.12 -10.29
CA ALA A 95 1.94 11.99 -10.70
C ALA A 95 2.11 12.42 -12.17
N ARG A 96 1.20 12.00 -13.05
CA ARG A 96 1.19 12.40 -14.48
C ARG A 96 1.11 13.91 -14.66
N ASN A 97 0.33 14.59 -13.83
CA ASN A 97 0.12 16.03 -13.90
C ASN A 97 1.18 16.85 -13.14
N GLY A 98 2.15 16.19 -12.48
CA GLY A 98 3.21 16.84 -11.70
C GLY A 98 2.74 17.46 -10.37
N GLU A 99 1.54 17.11 -9.91
CA GLU A 99 0.98 17.67 -8.66
C GLU A 99 1.72 17.15 -7.43
N ILE A 100 2.28 15.95 -7.51
CA ILE A 100 3.03 15.29 -6.42
C ILE A 100 4.47 15.73 -6.37
N ASP A 101 5.01 16.33 -7.42
CA ASP A 101 6.40 16.78 -7.50
C ASP A 101 6.73 17.74 -6.34
N ASN A 102 5.75 18.56 -5.92
CA ASN A 102 5.86 19.48 -4.78
C ASN A 102 5.96 18.79 -3.41
N LEU A 103 5.58 17.51 -3.33
CA LEU A 103 5.65 16.69 -2.12
C LEU A 103 6.94 15.85 -2.06
N MET A 104 7.69 15.81 -3.16
CA MET A 104 8.93 15.05 -3.24
C MET A 104 10.12 15.79 -2.62
N PRO A 105 11.15 15.09 -2.14
CA PRO A 105 12.40 15.72 -1.68
C PRO A 105 13.02 16.65 -2.74
N ALA A 106 13.64 17.74 -2.32
CA ALA A 106 14.22 18.73 -3.23
C ALA A 106 15.35 18.16 -4.13
N ASN A 107 16.00 17.08 -3.71
CA ASN A 107 17.05 16.39 -4.46
C ASN A 107 16.52 15.19 -5.28
N THR A 108 15.21 15.12 -5.50
CA THR A 108 14.61 14.11 -6.37
C THR A 108 15.10 14.27 -7.81
N ASP A 109 15.54 13.18 -8.42
CA ASP A 109 15.80 13.08 -9.85
C ASP A 109 14.53 12.62 -10.56
N PHE A 110 13.80 13.57 -11.14
CA PHE A 110 12.55 13.32 -11.85
C PHE A 110 12.73 12.45 -13.12
N SER A 111 13.94 12.37 -13.67
CA SER A 111 14.22 11.44 -14.77
C SER A 111 14.08 10.00 -14.26
N ARG A 112 14.62 9.74 -13.06
CA ARG A 112 14.53 8.42 -12.41
C ARG A 112 13.12 8.10 -11.94
N VAL A 113 12.32 9.10 -11.59
CA VAL A 113 10.87 8.93 -11.34
C VAL A 113 10.19 8.44 -12.61
N ALA A 114 10.46 9.07 -13.76
CA ALA A 114 9.87 8.69 -15.05
C ALA A 114 10.34 7.30 -15.52
N ASP A 115 11.58 6.91 -15.20
CA ASP A 115 12.14 5.60 -15.53
C ASP A 115 11.76 4.50 -14.53
N LEU A 116 11.15 4.83 -13.39
CA LEU A 116 10.80 3.85 -12.36
C LEU A 116 9.91 2.70 -12.88
N PRO A 117 8.84 2.96 -13.67
CA PRO A 117 8.00 1.88 -14.19
C PRO A 117 8.77 0.92 -15.08
N SER A 118 9.61 1.43 -15.99
CA SER A 118 10.40 0.60 -16.91
C SER A 118 11.48 -0.19 -16.15
N THR A 119 12.13 0.44 -15.19
CA THR A 119 13.16 -0.19 -14.32
C THR A 119 12.55 -1.32 -13.48
N CYS A 120 11.33 -1.14 -12.99
CA CYS A 120 10.60 -2.17 -12.24
C CYS A 120 9.85 -3.19 -13.11
N GLY A 121 9.82 -3.01 -14.43
CA GLY A 121 9.03 -3.85 -15.34
C GLY A 121 7.51 -3.74 -15.15
N VAL A 122 7.04 -2.61 -14.60
CA VAL A 122 5.62 -2.34 -14.36
C VAL A 122 5.03 -1.60 -15.56
N THR A 123 3.94 -2.15 -16.10
CA THR A 123 3.21 -1.51 -17.20
C THR A 123 2.23 -0.49 -16.63
N LEU A 124 2.33 0.77 -17.05
CA LEU A 124 1.39 1.81 -16.61
C LEU A 124 -0.02 1.59 -17.21
N PRO A 125 -1.09 1.95 -16.47
CA PRO A 125 -2.46 1.75 -16.91
C PRO A 125 -2.88 2.86 -17.89
N VAL A 126 -2.48 2.73 -19.16
CA VAL A 126 -2.65 3.77 -20.19
C VAL A 126 -4.10 4.20 -20.36
N GLU A 127 -5.05 3.27 -20.26
CA GLU A 127 -6.49 3.58 -20.36
C GLU A 127 -6.93 4.52 -19.23
N ALA A 128 -6.65 4.16 -17.97
CA ALA A 128 -6.97 5.02 -16.82
C ALA A 128 -6.25 6.38 -16.89
N LEU A 129 -4.99 6.41 -17.34
CA LEU A 129 -4.24 7.65 -17.50
C LEU A 129 -4.77 8.56 -18.62
N SER A 130 -5.48 7.99 -19.60
CA SER A 130 -6.16 8.78 -20.64
C SER A 130 -7.42 9.46 -20.12
N GLU A 131 -7.98 8.96 -19.02
CA GLU A 131 -9.21 9.43 -18.40
C GLU A 131 -8.96 10.48 -17.30
N CYS A 132 -7.71 10.87 -17.04
CA CYS A 132 -7.36 11.82 -15.98
C CYS A 132 -8.06 13.18 -16.06
N GLU A 133 -8.49 13.59 -17.27
CA GLU A 133 -9.19 14.85 -17.51
C GLU A 133 -10.71 14.70 -17.62
N THR A 134 -11.21 13.46 -17.72
CA THR A 134 -12.61 13.15 -18.02
C THR A 134 -13.34 12.45 -16.87
N GLU A 135 -12.62 11.64 -16.09
CA GLU A 135 -13.15 10.91 -14.95
C GLU A 135 -12.75 11.60 -13.63
N PRO A 136 -13.61 11.55 -12.60
CA PRO A 136 -13.27 12.06 -11.28
C PRO A 136 -12.09 11.30 -10.66
N VAL A 137 -11.01 12.02 -10.33
CA VAL A 137 -9.90 11.48 -9.55
C VAL A 137 -10.20 11.60 -8.04
N PRO A 138 -9.99 10.56 -7.22
CA PRO A 138 -10.14 10.67 -5.77
C PRO A 138 -9.23 11.78 -5.21
N PRO A 139 -9.63 12.54 -4.17
CA PRO A 139 -8.83 13.67 -3.69
C PRO A 139 -7.41 13.26 -3.26
N LEU A 140 -6.41 14.10 -3.55
CA LEU A 140 -5.02 13.84 -3.19
C LEU A 140 -4.81 13.78 -1.67
N ILE A 141 -5.29 14.80 -0.95
CA ILE A 141 -5.08 14.99 0.50
C ILE A 141 -6.43 15.26 1.15
N PRO A 142 -6.65 14.86 2.41
CA PRO A 142 -7.82 15.28 3.17
C PRO A 142 -8.00 16.80 3.22
N PRO A 143 -9.25 17.29 3.23
CA PRO A 143 -9.51 18.71 3.44
C PRO A 143 -8.98 19.14 4.81
N SER A 144 -8.46 20.36 4.89
CA SER A 144 -8.06 20.95 6.18
C SER A 144 -9.29 21.10 7.09
N PRO A 145 -9.19 20.82 8.40
CA PRO A 145 -10.27 21.11 9.34
C PRO A 145 -10.62 22.61 9.29
N PRO A 146 -11.90 22.98 9.44
CA PRO A 146 -12.27 24.39 9.53
C PRO A 146 -11.54 25.04 10.71
N ALA A 147 -11.01 26.24 10.50
CA ALA A 147 -10.44 27.04 11.58
C ALA A 147 -11.53 27.34 12.62
N ALA A 148 -11.22 27.04 13.90
CA ALA A 148 -12.11 27.28 15.04
C ALA A 148 -12.18 28.76 15.41
#